data_AF-A0A1M7RVX3-F1
#
_entry.id   AF-A0A1M7RVX3-F1
#
_cell.length_a   1.000
_cell.length_b   1.000
_cell.length_c   1.000
_cell.angle_alpha   90.00
_cell.angle_beta   90.00
_cell.angle_gamma   90.00
#
_symmetry.space_group_name_H-M   'P 1'
#
loop_
_entity.id
_entity.type
_entity.pdbx_description
1 polymer ?
#
loop_
_entity_poly.entity_id
_entity_poly.type
_entity_poly.pdbx_seq_one_letter_code
_entity_poly.pdbx_strand_id
1 'polypeptide(L)'
;MKAVRNFKIISLLIAILLSSLSFGYFNFGAGFVYGTANSWTLRIGIEDETFSLNADYLINNSWNIIGGVYFSTEVGFKVGPFIFGTYNISANDFSVIYGPVIGFTTKQIFAQIGYLTDFTQFQDISKGIFAVLRFYVPDPPGMKMRDKLYLEGQYYGGNFKIIVGLLEP
;
A
#
# COMPACT_ATOMS: atom_id res chain seq x y z
N MET A 1 19.09 22.90 -21.76
CA MET A 1 18.38 21.62 -21.50
C MET A 1 18.83 20.86 -20.25
N LYS A 2 20.14 20.68 -19.96
CA LYS A 2 20.60 19.98 -18.74
C LYS A 2 20.13 20.62 -17.42
N ALA A 3 20.12 21.95 -17.31
CA ALA A 3 19.71 22.66 -16.09
C ALA A 3 18.25 22.41 -15.69
N VAL A 4 17.33 22.37 -16.67
CA VAL A 4 15.89 22.09 -16.43
C VAL A 4 15.66 20.65 -15.97
N ARG A 5 16.43 19.70 -16.51
CA ARG A 5 16.39 18.30 -16.08
C ARG A 5 16.90 18.14 -14.64
N ASN A 6 17.97 18.84 -14.30
CA ASN A 6 18.52 18.83 -12.94
C ASN A 6 17.56 19.48 -11.93
N PHE A 7 16.89 20.58 -12.31
CA PHE A 7 15.88 21.22 -11.47
C PHE A 7 14.71 20.27 -11.16
N LYS A 8 14.15 19.58 -12.17
CA LYS A 8 13.08 18.59 -11.97
C LYS A 8 13.48 17.44 -11.04
N ILE A 9 14.71 16.93 -11.17
CA ILE A 9 15.23 15.86 -10.32
C ILE A 9 15.38 16.34 -8.88
N ILE A 10 15.90 17.56 -8.68
CA ILE A 10 16.05 18.17 -7.35
C ILE A 10 14.68 18.42 -6.72
N SER A 11 13.71 18.93 -7.48
CA SER A 11 12.32 19.13 -6.99
C SER A 11 11.68 17.82 -6.57
N LEU A 12 11.87 16.74 -7.35
CA LEU A 12 11.37 15.41 -7.03
C LEU A 12 12.04 14.85 -5.77
N LEU A 13 13.37 14.97 -5.66
CA LEU A 13 14.13 14.54 -4.48
C LEU A 13 13.69 15.30 -3.23
N ILE A 14 13.49 16.62 -3.32
CA ILE A 14 13.00 17.43 -2.20
C ILE A 14 11.56 17.06 -1.83
N ALA A 15 10.68 16.80 -2.80
CA ALA A 15 9.32 16.36 -2.53
C ALA A 15 9.28 15.00 -1.82
N ILE A 16 10.13 14.06 -2.26
CA ILE A 16 10.29 12.75 -1.60
C ILE A 16 10.87 12.95 -0.19
N LEU A 17 11.91 13.76 -0.03
CA LEU A 17 12.55 14.02 1.26
C LEU A 17 11.59 14.71 2.26
N LEU A 18 10.82 15.71 1.81
CA LEU A 18 9.84 16.39 2.64
C LEU A 18 8.68 15.47 3.02
N SER A 19 8.22 14.62 2.09
CA SER A 19 7.23 13.60 2.41
C SER A 19 7.75 12.64 3.48
N SER A 20 9.00 12.18 3.37
CA SER A 20 9.60 11.31 4.38
C SER A 20 9.79 11.95 5.76
N LEU A 21 9.86 13.28 5.85
CA LEU A 21 9.91 13.99 7.14
C LEU A 21 8.52 14.13 7.79
N SER A 22 7.44 13.98 7.01
CA SER A 22 6.06 14.10 7.49
C SER A 22 5.38 12.76 7.80
N PHE A 23 5.96 11.63 7.39
CA PHE A 23 5.39 10.30 7.56
C PHE A 23 6.23 9.46 8.51
N GLY A 24 5.58 8.56 9.24
CA GLY A 24 6.21 7.81 10.34
C GLY A 24 7.13 6.68 9.91
N TYR A 25 6.94 6.13 8.69
CA TYR A 25 7.71 5.00 8.19
C TYR A 25 7.82 5.00 6.66
N PHE A 26 9.00 4.66 6.15
CA PHE A 26 9.18 4.09 4.82
C PHE A 26 8.80 2.62 4.81
N ASN A 27 8.06 2.19 3.80
CA ASN A 27 7.61 0.81 3.65
C ASN A 27 8.32 0.15 2.47
N PHE A 28 9.14 -0.86 2.73
CA PHE A 28 9.77 -1.68 1.71
C PHE A 28 9.28 -3.11 1.83
N GLY A 29 9.22 -3.85 0.72
CA GLY A 29 8.84 -5.25 0.81
C GLY A 29 9.07 -6.03 -0.47
N ALA A 30 9.01 -7.35 -0.33
CA ALA A 30 9.04 -8.28 -1.44
C ALA A 30 7.99 -9.37 -1.20
N GLY A 31 7.42 -9.89 -2.28
CA GLY A 31 6.31 -10.81 -2.17
C GLY A 31 5.95 -11.50 -3.47
N PHE A 32 4.82 -12.17 -3.45
CA PHE A 32 4.28 -12.88 -4.60
C PHE A 32 2.78 -12.65 -4.73
N VAL A 33 2.33 -12.47 -5.97
CA VAL A 33 0.91 -12.34 -6.34
C VAL A 33 0.45 -13.63 -7.00
N TYR A 34 -0.69 -14.13 -6.55
CA TYR A 34 -1.43 -15.27 -7.10
C TYR A 34 -2.75 -14.79 -7.69
N GLY A 35 -3.12 -15.25 -8.89
CA GLY A 35 -4.42 -14.92 -9.48
C GLY A 35 -4.39 -14.91 -11.00
N THR A 36 -4.92 -13.84 -11.60
CA THR A 36 -5.03 -13.68 -13.06
C THR A 36 -3.67 -13.77 -13.76
N ALA A 37 -2.63 -13.23 -13.12
CA ALA A 37 -1.25 -13.39 -13.56
C ALA A 37 -0.34 -13.48 -12.34
N ASN A 38 0.29 -14.63 -12.15
CA ASN A 38 1.23 -14.83 -11.05
C ASN A 38 2.50 -14.02 -11.30
N SER A 39 2.97 -13.28 -10.31
CA SER A 39 4.20 -12.49 -10.43
C SER A 39 4.85 -12.21 -9.09
N TRP A 40 6.17 -12.08 -9.08
CA TRP A 40 6.89 -11.48 -7.97
C TRP A 40 6.55 -10.01 -7.86
N THR A 41 6.47 -9.50 -6.64
CA THR A 41 6.17 -8.10 -6.36
C THR A 41 7.23 -7.48 -5.47
N LEU A 42 7.58 -6.22 -5.75
CA LEU A 42 8.44 -5.39 -4.90
C LEU A 42 7.64 -4.18 -4.45
N ARG A 43 7.65 -3.87 -3.16
CA ARG A 43 6.96 -2.73 -2.57
C ARG A 43 7.93 -1.63 -2.22
N ILE A 44 7.52 -0.40 -2.53
CA ILE A 44 8.06 0.82 -1.94
C ILE A 44 6.90 1.73 -1.54
N GLY A 45 7.00 2.40 -0.41
CA GLY A 45 5.93 3.25 0.07
C GLY A 45 6.29 4.04 1.31
N ILE A 46 5.29 4.73 1.82
CA ILE A 46 5.32 5.52 3.03
C ILE A 46 4.03 5.27 3.81
N GLU A 47 4.15 5.10 5.11
CA GLU A 47 3.03 4.82 6.00
C GLU A 47 3.14 5.59 7.31
N ASP A 48 1.99 5.98 7.81
CA ASP A 48 1.79 6.56 9.13
C ASP A 48 0.43 6.10 9.68
N GLU A 49 0.08 6.46 10.91
CA GLU A 49 -1.19 6.12 11.53
C GLU A 49 -2.41 6.61 10.73
N THR A 50 -2.28 7.77 10.08
CA THR A 50 -3.36 8.47 9.35
C THR A 50 -3.27 8.39 7.85
N PHE A 51 -2.15 7.91 7.29
CA PHE A 51 -1.89 7.93 5.86
C PHE A 51 -1.09 6.69 5.43
N SER A 52 -1.40 6.15 4.26
CA SER A 52 -0.55 5.15 3.61
C SER A 52 -0.51 5.40 2.11
N LEU A 53 0.66 5.26 1.50
CA LEU A 53 0.83 5.20 0.05
C LEU A 53 1.94 4.22 -0.29
N ASN A 54 1.57 3.12 -0.92
CA ASN A 54 2.45 2.06 -1.37
C ASN A 54 2.36 1.90 -2.89
N ALA A 55 3.48 1.56 -3.51
CA ALA A 55 3.59 1.20 -4.90
C ALA A 55 4.21 -0.20 -4.99
N ASP A 56 3.44 -1.14 -5.52
CA ASP A 56 3.82 -2.53 -5.70
C ASP A 56 4.14 -2.78 -7.17
N TYR A 57 5.41 -2.98 -7.49
CA TYR A 57 5.87 -3.36 -8.82
C TYR A 57 5.75 -4.87 -9.01
N LEU A 58 4.81 -5.30 -9.86
CA LEU A 58 4.70 -6.68 -10.31
C LEU A 58 5.65 -6.85 -11.50
N ILE A 59 6.67 -7.70 -11.34
CA ILE A 59 7.80 -7.80 -12.28
C ILE A 59 7.29 -7.99 -13.71
N ASN A 60 7.67 -7.05 -14.58
CA ASN A 60 7.37 -7.02 -16.01
C ASN A 60 5.85 -7.05 -16.36
N ASN A 61 4.98 -6.68 -15.43
CA ASN A 61 3.53 -6.74 -15.62
C ASN A 61 2.87 -5.38 -15.35
N SER A 62 2.91 -4.91 -14.11
CA SER A 62 2.14 -3.73 -13.70
C SER A 62 2.70 -3.05 -12.46
N TRP A 63 2.28 -1.82 -12.22
CA TRP A 63 2.40 -1.15 -10.94
C TRP A 63 1.03 -1.04 -10.28
N ASN A 64 0.92 -1.49 -9.04
CA ASN A 64 -0.25 -1.30 -8.21
C ASN A 64 0.02 -0.20 -7.18
N ILE A 65 -0.70 0.91 -7.28
CA ILE A 65 -0.61 2.06 -6.37
C ILE A 65 -1.74 1.93 -5.36
N ILE A 66 -1.40 1.78 -4.09
CA ILE A 66 -2.34 1.45 -3.03
C ILE A 66 -2.21 2.53 -1.97
N GLY A 67 -3.28 3.27 -1.70
CA GLY A 67 -3.19 4.38 -0.75
C GLY A 67 -4.49 4.70 -0.04
N GLY A 68 -4.38 5.37 1.10
CA GLY A 68 -5.52 5.70 1.93
C GLY A 68 -5.21 6.78 2.96
N VAL A 69 -6.26 7.45 3.40
CA VAL A 69 -6.27 8.40 4.51
C VAL A 69 -7.22 7.85 5.56
N TYR A 70 -6.85 7.89 6.84
CA TYR A 70 -7.56 7.20 7.90
C TYR A 70 -7.90 8.14 9.06
N PHE A 71 -9.15 8.06 9.50
CA PHE A 71 -9.60 8.54 10.79
C PHE A 71 -9.54 7.38 11.77
N SER A 72 -8.73 7.53 12.82
CA SER A 72 -8.48 6.48 13.80
C SER A 72 -9.14 6.81 15.14
N THR A 73 -9.59 5.78 15.84
CA THR A 73 -10.04 5.87 17.24
C THR A 73 -8.95 5.39 18.18
N GLU A 74 -9.01 5.80 19.46
CA GLU A 74 -8.05 5.35 20.48
C GLU A 74 -8.04 3.83 20.70
N VAL A 75 -9.15 3.17 20.39
CA VAL A 75 -9.30 1.71 20.49
C VAL A 75 -8.84 0.97 19.23
N GLY A 76 -8.25 1.67 18.25
CA GLY A 76 -7.58 1.07 17.09
C GLY A 76 -8.45 0.85 15.85
N PHE A 77 -9.73 1.22 15.86
CA PHE A 77 -10.55 1.22 14.63
C PHE A 77 -10.12 2.36 13.70
N LYS A 78 -10.10 2.08 12.40
CA LYS A 78 -9.79 3.02 11.33
C LYS A 78 -10.90 3.03 10.28
N VAL A 79 -11.22 4.21 9.76
CA VAL A 79 -12.13 4.36 8.62
C VAL A 79 -11.62 5.46 7.70
N GLY A 80 -11.82 5.33 6.39
CA GLY A 80 -11.50 6.43 5.49
C GLY A 80 -11.57 6.06 4.01
N PRO A 81 -11.24 7.02 3.13
CA PRO A 81 -11.12 6.77 1.71
C PRO A 81 -9.85 5.97 1.39
N PHE A 82 -9.96 5.12 0.39
CA PHE A 82 -8.88 4.29 -0.12
C PHE A 82 -8.90 4.27 -1.64
N ILE A 83 -7.72 4.14 -2.24
CA ILE A 83 -7.51 4.05 -3.68
C ILE A 83 -6.69 2.81 -4.01
N PHE A 84 -6.99 2.22 -5.16
CA PHE A 84 -6.18 1.20 -5.78
C PHE A 84 -6.06 1.54 -7.27
N GLY A 85 -4.87 1.96 -7.68
CA GLY A 85 -4.53 2.23 -9.07
C GLY A 85 -3.72 1.09 -9.67
N THR A 86 -3.97 0.75 -10.93
CA THR A 86 -3.16 -0.21 -11.68
C THR A 86 -2.68 0.43 -12.97
N TYR A 87 -1.35 0.51 -13.11
CA TYR A 87 -0.70 0.84 -14.38
C TYR A 87 -0.22 -0.46 -15.04
N ASN A 88 -0.81 -0.83 -16.17
CA ASN A 88 -0.42 -2.00 -16.94
C ASN A 88 0.69 -1.62 -17.94
N ILE A 89 1.85 -2.26 -17.81
CA ILE A 89 3.05 -1.92 -18.60
C ILE A 89 2.87 -2.33 -20.06
N SER A 90 2.31 -3.51 -20.31
CA SER A 90 2.12 -4.04 -21.66
C SER A 90 1.03 -3.28 -22.44
N ALA A 91 -0.06 -2.91 -21.77
CA ALA A 91 -1.16 -2.17 -22.36
C ALA A 91 -0.94 -0.64 -22.38
N ASN A 92 0.05 -0.15 -21.62
CA ASN A 92 0.30 1.28 -21.41
C ASN A 92 -0.96 2.03 -20.98
N ASP A 93 -1.67 1.47 -20.00
CA ASP A 93 -2.97 1.94 -19.51
C ASP A 93 -2.96 2.09 -17.98
N PHE A 94 -3.72 3.07 -17.48
CA PHE A 94 -3.87 3.36 -16.06
C PHE A 94 -5.35 3.36 -15.66
N SER A 95 -5.68 2.53 -14.68
CA SER A 95 -7.02 2.46 -14.09
C SER A 95 -6.94 2.77 -12.59
N VAL A 96 -7.99 3.37 -12.04
CA VAL A 96 -8.12 3.65 -10.61
C VAL A 96 -9.51 3.29 -10.15
N ILE A 97 -9.57 2.55 -9.05
CA ILE A 97 -10.76 2.35 -8.26
C ILE A 97 -10.56 2.98 -6.89
N TYR A 98 -11.65 3.33 -6.24
CA TYR A 98 -11.62 3.96 -4.94
C TYR A 98 -12.85 3.57 -4.14
N GLY A 99 -12.84 3.85 -2.84
CA GLY A 99 -13.98 3.60 -1.99
C GLY A 99 -13.66 3.62 -0.51
N PRO A 100 -14.66 3.36 0.34
CA PRO A 100 -14.46 3.34 1.77
C PRO A 100 -13.77 2.04 2.21
N VAL A 101 -12.91 2.18 3.22
CA VAL A 101 -12.34 1.07 3.99
C VAL A 101 -12.67 1.24 5.46
N ILE A 102 -12.85 0.11 6.14
CA ILE A 102 -12.86 0.01 7.59
C ILE A 102 -11.78 -0.99 8.00
N GLY A 103 -11.06 -0.67 9.06
CA GLY A 103 -10.00 -1.51 9.57
C GLY A 103 -9.86 -1.44 11.07
N PHE A 104 -8.98 -2.28 11.58
CA PHE A 104 -8.64 -2.39 12.98
C PHE A 104 -7.14 -2.65 13.09
N THR A 105 -6.49 -1.95 14.02
CA THR A 105 -5.06 -2.12 14.29
C THR A 105 -4.82 -2.33 15.78
N THR A 106 -3.90 -3.23 16.08
CA THR A 106 -3.27 -3.40 17.38
C THR A 106 -1.76 -3.27 17.23
N LYS A 107 -1.01 -3.57 18.29
CA LYS A 107 0.45 -3.65 18.22
C LYS A 107 0.95 -4.79 17.33
N GLN A 108 0.15 -5.84 17.12
CA GLN A 108 0.58 -7.06 16.40
C GLN A 108 -0.18 -7.33 15.11
N ILE A 109 -1.38 -6.76 14.94
CA ILE A 109 -2.27 -7.07 13.83
C ILE A 109 -2.80 -5.79 13.22
N PHE A 110 -2.83 -5.73 11.90
CA PHE A 110 -3.63 -4.78 11.15
C PHE A 110 -4.55 -5.56 10.21
N ALA A 111 -5.84 -5.26 10.24
CA ALA A 111 -6.83 -5.85 9.36
C ALA A 111 -7.67 -4.75 8.74
N GLN A 112 -8.01 -4.88 7.46
CA GLN A 112 -8.79 -3.90 6.72
C GLN A 112 -9.65 -4.60 5.69
N ILE A 113 -10.87 -4.09 5.52
CA ILE A 113 -11.78 -4.47 4.44
C ILE A 113 -12.37 -3.22 3.82
N GLY A 114 -12.61 -3.25 2.52
CA GLY A 114 -13.24 -2.16 1.80
C GLY A 114 -14.03 -2.62 0.60
N TYR A 115 -14.81 -1.69 0.07
CA TYR A 115 -15.48 -1.83 -1.21
C TYR A 115 -14.92 -0.78 -2.16
N LEU A 116 -14.15 -1.22 -3.15
CA LEU A 116 -13.49 -0.37 -4.13
C LEU A 116 -14.14 -0.57 -5.49
N THR A 117 -14.48 0.52 -6.16
CA THR A 117 -15.05 0.51 -7.51
C THR A 117 -14.70 1.81 -8.23
N ASP A 118 -14.96 1.87 -9.53
CA ASP A 118 -14.86 3.10 -10.32
C ASP A 118 -16.12 3.98 -10.21
N PHE A 119 -17.19 3.44 -9.60
CA PHE A 119 -18.53 4.03 -9.49
C PHE A 119 -19.16 4.46 -10.81
N THR A 120 -18.64 3.98 -11.96
CA THR A 120 -19.19 4.32 -13.27
C THR A 120 -20.40 3.45 -13.61
N GLN A 121 -20.46 2.24 -13.05
CA GLN A 121 -21.51 1.26 -13.29
C GLN A 121 -21.86 0.51 -12.00
N PHE A 122 -23.10 0.04 -11.89
CA PHE A 122 -23.50 -0.85 -10.81
C PHE A 122 -22.85 -2.22 -11.02
N GLN A 123 -21.95 -2.61 -10.12
CA GLN A 123 -21.26 -3.90 -10.17
C GLN A 123 -21.67 -4.79 -8.99
N ASP A 124 -21.58 -6.11 -9.19
CA ASP A 124 -21.69 -7.09 -8.10
C ASP A 124 -20.70 -6.74 -6.99
N ILE A 125 -21.19 -6.64 -5.74
CA ILE A 125 -20.39 -6.25 -4.58
C ILE A 125 -19.16 -7.13 -4.42
N SER A 126 -19.28 -8.43 -4.72
CA SER A 126 -18.18 -9.39 -4.61
C SER A 126 -16.95 -9.03 -5.45
N LYS A 127 -17.14 -8.27 -6.54
CA LYS A 127 -16.05 -7.84 -7.42
C LYS A 127 -15.27 -6.64 -6.89
N GLY A 128 -15.87 -5.86 -5.99
CA GLY A 128 -15.25 -4.68 -5.41
C GLY A 128 -14.62 -4.92 -4.03
N ILE A 129 -14.68 -6.15 -3.49
CA ILE A 129 -14.13 -6.42 -2.16
C ILE A 129 -12.60 -6.33 -2.19
N PHE A 130 -12.09 -5.45 -1.33
CA PHE A 130 -10.68 -5.35 -0.98
C PHE A 130 -10.48 -5.80 0.46
N ALA A 131 -9.42 -6.57 0.72
CA ALA A 131 -9.08 -6.95 2.09
C ALA A 131 -7.56 -7.00 2.30
N VAL A 132 -7.13 -6.65 3.50
CA VAL A 132 -5.74 -6.74 3.95
C VAL A 132 -5.71 -7.33 5.35
N LEU A 133 -4.75 -8.22 5.58
CA LEU A 133 -4.41 -8.73 6.89
C LEU A 133 -2.89 -8.72 7.03
N ARG A 134 -2.38 -8.02 8.03
CA ARG A 134 -0.97 -7.85 8.31
C ARG A 134 -0.66 -8.27 9.74
N PHE A 135 0.40 -9.03 9.91
CA PHE A 135 0.95 -9.46 11.19
C PHE A 135 2.33 -8.83 11.36
N TYR A 136 2.52 -8.13 12.47
CA TYR A 136 3.82 -7.58 12.84
C TYR A 136 4.61 -8.63 13.62
N VAL A 137 5.85 -8.85 13.21
CA VAL A 137 6.77 -9.75 13.92
C VAL A 137 7.15 -9.07 15.23
N PRO A 138 6.98 -9.74 16.39
CA PRO A 138 7.35 -9.15 17.67
C PRO A 138 8.86 -8.96 17.76
N ASP A 139 9.26 -7.91 18.45
CA ASP A 139 10.67 -7.64 18.71
C ASP A 139 11.33 -8.83 19.44
N PRO A 140 12.57 -9.20 19.07
CA PRO A 140 13.34 -10.17 19.82
C PRO A 140 13.46 -9.76 21.30
N PRO A 141 13.39 -10.72 22.24
CA PRO A 141 13.52 -10.41 23.66
C PRO A 141 14.80 -9.63 23.95
N GLY A 142 14.66 -8.46 24.59
CA GLY A 142 15.80 -7.60 24.95
C GLY A 142 16.23 -6.59 23.87
N MET A 143 15.63 -6.59 22.68
CA MET A 143 15.83 -5.58 21.66
C MET A 143 14.57 -4.72 21.53
N LYS A 144 14.74 -3.40 21.35
CA LYS A 144 13.66 -2.48 20.97
C LYS A 144 13.96 -2.01 19.56
N MET A 145 13.40 -2.70 18.57
CA MET A 145 13.63 -2.32 17.18
C MET A 145 12.75 -1.12 16.84
N ARG A 146 13.32 -0.16 16.13
CA ARG A 146 12.54 0.95 15.57
C ARG A 146 11.80 0.49 14.32
N ASP A 147 12.45 -0.37 13.55
CA ASP A 147 11.90 -0.97 12.35
C ASP A 147 10.90 -2.07 12.70
N LYS A 148 9.84 -2.18 11.91
CA LYS A 148 8.80 -3.20 12.11
C LYS A 148 8.74 -4.13 10.91
N LEU A 149 9.17 -5.37 11.11
CA LEU A 149 8.99 -6.44 10.14
C LEU A 149 7.54 -6.94 10.18
N TYR A 150 6.97 -7.21 9.01
CA TYR A 150 5.61 -7.71 8.91
C TYR A 150 5.42 -8.73 7.78
N LEU A 151 4.37 -9.53 7.93
CA LEU A 151 3.79 -10.39 6.90
C LEU A 151 2.40 -9.87 6.56
N GLU A 152 2.12 -9.63 5.29
CA GLU A 152 0.85 -9.10 4.83
C GLU A 152 0.23 -9.98 3.73
N GLY A 153 -1.04 -10.34 3.92
CA GLY A 153 -1.90 -10.85 2.87
C GLY A 153 -2.83 -9.74 2.37
N GLN A 154 -2.95 -9.58 1.06
CA GLN A 154 -3.94 -8.71 0.43
C GLN A 154 -4.81 -9.49 -0.56
N TYR A 155 -6.05 -9.03 -0.72
CA TYR A 155 -6.99 -9.56 -1.69
C TYR A 155 -7.69 -8.42 -2.44
N TYR A 156 -7.78 -8.56 -3.77
CA TYR A 156 -8.64 -7.72 -4.60
C TYR A 156 -9.02 -8.43 -5.90
N GLY A 157 -10.30 -8.43 -6.26
CA GLY A 157 -10.77 -8.88 -7.58
C GLY A 157 -10.33 -10.30 -7.96
N GLY A 158 -10.29 -11.23 -6.99
CA GLY A 158 -9.82 -12.61 -7.21
C GLY A 158 -8.31 -12.82 -7.17
N ASN A 159 -7.52 -11.75 -6.99
CA ASN A 159 -6.07 -11.84 -6.84
C ASN A 159 -5.69 -11.79 -5.36
N PHE A 160 -4.75 -12.64 -4.97
CA PHE A 160 -4.16 -12.71 -3.65
C PHE A 160 -2.69 -12.30 -3.70
N LYS A 161 -2.24 -11.53 -2.72
CA LYS A 161 -0.84 -11.08 -2.63
C LYS A 161 -0.32 -11.38 -1.24
N ILE A 162 0.89 -11.93 -1.15
CA ILE A 162 1.60 -12.12 0.11
C ILE A 162 2.89 -11.31 0.05
N ILE A 163 3.12 -10.45 1.03
CA ILE A 163 4.31 -9.60 1.14
C ILE A 163 4.97 -9.81 2.49
N VAL A 164 6.29 -9.95 2.48
CA VAL A 164 7.15 -9.69 3.63
C VAL A 164 7.65 -8.26 3.49
N GLY A 165 7.36 -7.42 4.48
CA GLY A 165 7.75 -6.01 4.42
C GLY A 165 8.37 -5.50 5.71
N LEU A 166 9.04 -4.37 5.59
CA LEU A 166 9.75 -3.67 6.64
C LEU A 166 9.29 -2.22 6.66
N LEU A 167 8.84 -1.76 7.82
CA LEU A 167 8.60 -0.35 8.08
C LEU A 167 9.85 0.23 8.75
N GLU A 168 10.58 1.09 8.05
CA GLU A 168 11.79 1.78 8.51
C GLU A 168 11.44 3.24 8.86
N PRO A 169 11.66 3.72 10.09
CA PRO A 169 11.31 5.09 10.50
C PRO A 169 12.30 6.17 10.05
#